data_AF-A0A2T6ISY1-F1
#
_entry.id   AF-A0A2T6ISY1-F1
#
_cell.length_a   1.000
_cell.length_b   1.000
_cell.length_c   1.000
_cell.angle_alpha   90.00
_cell.angle_beta   90.00
_cell.angle_gamma   90.00
#
_symmetry.space_group_name_H-M   'P 1'
#
loop_
_entity.id
_entity.type
_entity.pdbx_description
1 polymer ?
#
loop_
_entity_poly.entity_id
_entity_poly.type
_entity_poly.pdbx_seq_one_letter_code
_entity_poly.pdbx_strand_id
1 'polypeptide(L)'
;VNASDEASKSGVRLHSVDGNRGETETPCGDSEVRELVEYIVDSCPHLRFSGLMTIGHPDPERTSGTFAKMATLRLDLLKLPHVRQVFMSRTESAGEREAYDRSERKSSNTSEAARNTRNKAEEARPLHAAFDRDDLFELSMGMSGDMAEAIIHGSTEVRIGTAIFGSRPLQPKSRS
;
A
#
# COMPACT_ATOMS: atom_id res chain seq x y z
N VAL A 1 10.60 -3.22 2.45
CA VAL A 1 11.25 -2.15 3.25
C VAL A 1 11.09 -2.48 4.72
N ASN A 2 12.11 -2.27 5.55
CA ASN A 2 12.02 -2.46 7.00
C ASN A 2 11.59 -1.13 7.65
N ALA A 3 10.29 -0.95 7.82
CA ALA A 3 9.71 0.24 8.46
C ALA A 3 9.49 0.05 9.97
N SER A 4 9.86 -1.11 10.51
CA SER A 4 9.62 -1.48 11.91
C SER A 4 10.85 -1.30 12.80
N ASP A 5 11.99 -0.90 12.23
CA ASP A 5 13.29 -0.65 12.88
C ASP A 5 13.89 -1.86 13.62
N GLU A 6 13.27 -3.04 13.50
CA GLU A 6 13.75 -4.26 14.13
C GLU A 6 15.03 -4.73 13.47
N ALA A 7 16.09 -4.91 14.27
CA ALA A 7 17.39 -5.31 13.76
C ALA A 7 17.45 -6.75 13.24
N SER A 8 16.49 -7.59 13.65
CA SER A 8 16.33 -8.97 13.19
C SER A 8 15.71 -9.08 11.80
N LYS A 9 15.08 -8.00 11.28
CA LYS A 9 14.44 -7.99 9.96
C LYS A 9 15.41 -7.46 8.90
N SER A 10 15.61 -8.24 7.84
CA SER A 10 16.35 -7.82 6.65
C SER A 10 15.62 -6.70 5.89
N GLY A 11 16.38 -5.83 5.21
CA GLY A 11 15.86 -4.79 4.33
C GLY A 11 16.33 -3.38 4.71
N VAL A 12 16.17 -2.44 3.78
CA VAL A 12 16.48 -1.02 3.97
C VAL A 12 15.62 -0.45 5.10
N ARG A 13 16.26 0.19 6.10
CA ARG A 13 15.59 0.71 7.31
C ARG A 13 15.11 2.13 7.09
N LEU A 14 13.86 2.41 7.45
CA LEU A 14 13.32 3.78 7.42
C LEU A 14 13.59 4.49 8.75
N HIS A 15 14.50 5.46 8.75
CA HIS A 15 14.81 6.22 9.95
C HIS A 15 13.61 7.05 10.40
N SER A 16 13.36 7.09 11.71
CA SER A 16 12.40 8.03 12.30
C SER A 16 12.98 9.45 12.23
N VAL A 17 12.18 10.42 11.80
CA VAL A 17 12.52 11.86 11.89
C VAL A 17 12.36 12.33 13.33
N ASP A 18 13.10 11.72 14.26
CA ASP A 18 13.19 12.24 15.63
C ASP A 18 14.36 13.22 15.67
N GLY A 19 14.02 14.50 15.72
CA GLY A 19 14.91 15.63 15.50
C GLY A 19 16.00 15.81 16.56
N ASN A 20 17.05 15.00 16.49
CA ASN A 20 18.33 15.34 17.10
C ASN A 20 19.49 14.82 16.23
N ARG A 21 19.91 15.65 15.27
CA ARG A 21 21.09 15.38 14.43
C ARG A 21 22.36 15.46 15.28
N GLY A 22 22.77 14.33 15.84
CA GLY A 22 24.15 14.07 16.24
C GLY A 22 24.95 13.63 15.02
N GLU A 23 26.06 14.33 14.77
CA GLU A 23 26.94 14.21 13.62
C GLU A 23 27.51 12.80 13.44
N THR A 24 26.94 12.02 12.52
CA THR A 24 27.66 11.05 11.66
C THR A 24 26.77 10.81 10.44
N GLU A 25 27.20 11.30 9.28
CA GLU A 25 26.47 11.21 8.00
C GLU A 25 26.44 9.76 7.50
N THR A 26 25.54 8.96 8.10
CA THR A 26 25.15 7.67 7.56
C THR A 26 24.01 7.93 6.58
N PRO A 27 24.02 7.37 5.34
CA PRO A 27 22.96 7.63 4.37
C PRO A 27 21.59 7.34 4.97
N CYS A 28 20.66 8.29 4.86
CA CYS A 28 19.28 8.08 5.29
C CYS A 28 18.73 6.88 4.51
N GLY A 29 18.18 5.87 5.18
CA GLY A 29 17.64 4.70 4.48
C GLY A 29 16.49 5.03 3.51
N ASP A 30 15.86 6.20 3.66
CA ASP A 30 14.93 6.74 2.66
C ASP A 30 15.63 7.03 1.32
N SER A 31 16.88 7.49 1.37
CA SER A 31 17.73 7.68 0.18
C SER A 31 18.08 6.36 -0.48
N GLU A 32 18.39 5.32 0.30
CA GLU A 32 18.69 3.98 -0.25
C GLU A 32 17.45 3.35 -0.93
N VAL A 33 16.25 3.48 -0.33
CA VAL A 33 15.01 3.06 -1.00
C VAL A 33 14.80 3.84 -2.28
N ARG A 34 15.00 5.16 -2.25
CA ARG A 34 14.85 6.02 -3.41
C ARG A 34 15.78 5.62 -4.55
N GLU A 35 17.08 5.47 -4.29
CA GLU A 35 18.08 5.09 -5.29
C GLU A 35 17.73 3.74 -5.92
N LEU A 36 17.27 2.77 -5.12
CA LEU A 36 16.83 1.48 -5.61
C LEU A 36 15.59 1.59 -6.50
N VAL A 37 14.61 2.41 -6.12
CA VAL A 37 13.39 2.61 -6.92
C VAL A 37 13.72 3.30 -8.24
N GLU A 38 14.55 4.35 -8.23
CA GLU A 38 15.04 5.02 -9.44
C GLU A 38 15.77 4.02 -10.34
N TYR A 39 16.67 3.20 -9.79
CA TYR A 39 17.35 2.14 -10.55
C TYR A 39 16.38 1.12 -11.18
N ILE A 40 15.37 0.65 -10.43
CA ILE A 40 14.37 -0.28 -10.97
C ILE A 40 13.58 0.38 -12.11
N VAL A 41 13.16 1.63 -11.94
CA VAL A 41 12.36 2.34 -12.94
C VAL A 41 13.16 2.64 -14.20
N ASP A 42 14.41 3.08 -14.06
CA ASP A 42 15.21 3.56 -15.19
C ASP A 42 16.03 2.46 -15.87
N SER A 43 16.50 1.46 -15.12
CA SER A 43 17.50 0.48 -15.61
C SER A 43 16.94 -0.93 -15.83
N CYS A 44 15.73 -1.23 -15.35
CA CYS A 44 15.18 -2.59 -15.40
C CYS A 44 13.95 -2.69 -16.35
N PRO A 45 14.14 -2.86 -17.67
CA PRO A 45 13.05 -2.78 -18.67
C PRO A 45 12.01 -3.90 -18.58
N HIS A 46 12.32 -5.00 -17.91
CA HIS A 46 11.40 -6.13 -17.71
C HIS A 46 10.72 -6.13 -16.34
N LEU A 47 11.10 -5.21 -15.46
CA LEU A 47 10.47 -5.05 -14.16
C LEU A 47 9.45 -3.92 -14.22
N ARG A 48 8.32 -4.14 -13.56
CA ARG A 48 7.32 -3.10 -13.36
C ARG A 48 7.27 -2.77 -11.88
N PHE A 49 7.77 -1.60 -11.52
CA PHE A 49 7.63 -1.10 -10.16
C PHE A 49 6.15 -0.78 -9.89
N SER A 50 5.52 -1.46 -8.93
CA SER A 50 4.11 -1.24 -8.58
C SER A 50 3.92 -0.52 -7.25
N GLY A 51 4.89 -0.62 -6.34
CA GLY A 51 4.82 0.06 -5.06
C GLY A 51 5.74 -0.55 -4.02
N LEU A 52 5.38 -0.43 -2.74
CA LEU A 52 6.20 -0.84 -1.61
C LEU A 52 5.50 -1.87 -0.73
N MET A 53 6.31 -2.65 -0.01
CA MET A 53 5.82 -3.65 0.92
C MET A 53 6.53 -3.55 2.28
N THR A 54 5.76 -3.72 3.35
CA THR A 54 6.29 -3.93 4.70
C THR A 54 5.42 -4.87 5.54
N ILE A 55 5.98 -5.36 6.64
CA ILE A 55 5.27 -6.10 7.68
C ILE A 55 5.25 -5.19 8.91
N GLY A 56 4.06 -5.08 9.54
CA GLY A 56 3.87 -4.31 10.77
C GLY A 56 4.86 -4.69 11.87
N HIS A 57 5.02 -3.77 12.81
CA HIS A 57 5.82 -4.04 14.00
C HIS A 57 5.11 -5.11 14.88
N PRO A 58 5.81 -6.10 15.48
CA PRO A 58 5.17 -7.12 16.30
C PRO A 58 4.49 -6.56 17.56
N ASP A 59 4.96 -5.41 18.06
CA ASP A 59 4.26 -4.61 19.06
C ASP A 59 3.14 -3.79 18.39
N PRO A 60 1.85 -4.06 18.71
CA PRO A 60 0.71 -3.36 18.14
C PRO A 60 0.77 -1.83 18.32
N GLU A 61 1.28 -1.35 19.45
CA GLU A 61 1.36 0.09 19.77
C GLU A 61 2.29 0.85 18.81
N ARG A 62 3.24 0.13 18.19
CA ARG A 62 4.20 0.69 17.25
C ARG A 62 3.84 0.46 15.78
N THR A 63 2.84 -0.36 15.52
CA THR A 63 2.44 -0.75 14.15
C THR A 63 1.95 0.46 13.36
N SER A 64 1.17 1.33 14.01
CA SER A 64 0.69 2.58 13.43
C SER A 64 1.84 3.44 12.87
N GLY A 65 2.90 3.64 13.67
CA GLY A 65 4.08 4.41 13.26
C GLY A 65 4.83 3.77 12.08
N THR A 66 4.91 2.43 12.03
CA THR A 66 5.48 1.70 10.90
C THR A 66 4.71 1.94 9.60
N PHE A 67 3.38 1.91 9.63
CA PHE A 67 2.56 2.17 8.44
C PHE A 67 2.56 3.64 8.03
N ALA A 68 2.57 4.57 9.00
CA ALA A 68 2.72 5.99 8.72
C ALA A 68 4.03 6.31 7.97
N LYS A 69 5.15 5.69 8.35
CA LYS A 69 6.42 5.82 7.62
C LYS A 69 6.31 5.38 6.15
N MET A 70 5.59 4.29 5.89
CA MET A 70 5.37 3.81 4.51
C MET A 70 4.53 4.77 3.68
N ALA A 71 3.49 5.35 4.28
CA ALA A 71 2.65 6.36 3.63
C ALA A 71 3.47 7.60 3.27
N THR A 72 4.32 8.09 4.18
CA THR A 72 5.23 9.21 3.91
C THR A 72 6.21 8.88 2.79
N LEU A 73 6.83 7.69 2.81
CA LEU A 73 7.77 7.28 1.77
C LEU A 73 7.12 7.18 0.39
N ARG A 74 5.86 6.72 0.30
CA ARG A 74 5.08 6.76 -0.95
C ARG A 74 4.98 8.19 -1.49
N LEU A 75 4.62 9.15 -0.63
CA LEU A 75 4.51 10.55 -1.04
C LEU A 75 5.86 11.12 -1.51
N ASP A 76 6.96 10.75 -0.84
CA ASP A 76 8.29 11.20 -1.23
C ASP A 76 8.76 10.61 -2.57
N LEU A 77 8.50 9.33 -2.81
CA LEU A 77 8.80 8.69 -4.10
C LEU A 77 7.96 9.27 -5.25
N LEU A 78 6.70 9.65 -4.99
CA LEU A 78 5.84 10.26 -6.00
C LEU A 78 6.27 11.69 -6.39
N LYS A 79 7.13 12.35 -5.59
CA LYS A 79 7.76 13.63 -5.99
C LYS A 79 8.81 13.45 -7.08
N LEU A 80 9.28 12.23 -7.32
CA LEU A 80 10.29 11.93 -8.34
C LEU A 80 9.63 11.83 -9.72
N PRO A 81 10.03 12.66 -10.71
CA PRO A 81 9.36 12.70 -12.00
C PRO A 81 9.29 11.35 -12.73
N HIS A 82 10.39 10.60 -12.72
CA HIS A 82 10.50 9.28 -13.36
C HIS A 82 9.57 8.26 -12.73
N VAL A 83 9.53 8.21 -11.40
CA VAL A 83 8.63 7.32 -10.65
C VAL A 83 7.17 7.72 -10.89
N ARG A 84 6.84 9.00 -10.78
CA ARG A 84 5.49 9.51 -11.03
C ARG A 84 4.98 9.18 -12.44
N GLN A 85 5.84 9.28 -13.45
CA GLN A 85 5.49 8.98 -14.84
C GLN A 85 5.07 7.51 -15.04
N VAL A 86 5.67 6.56 -14.31
CA VAL A 86 5.29 5.14 -14.34
C VAL A 86 3.82 4.94 -13.93
N PHE A 87 3.32 5.76 -13.02
CA PHE A 87 1.93 5.68 -12.54
C PHE A 87 0.98 6.53 -13.39
N MET A 88 1.40 7.69 -13.89
CA MET A 88 0.58 8.51 -14.79
C MET A 88 0.25 7.81 -16.12
N SER A 89 1.21 7.16 -16.76
CA SER A 89 1.01 6.44 -18.04
C SER A 89 -0.01 5.29 -17.95
N ARG A 90 -0.24 4.75 -16.75
CA ARG A 90 -1.24 3.70 -16.50
C ARG A 90 -2.67 4.25 -16.42
N THR A 91 -2.85 5.50 -16.00
CA THR A 91 -4.19 6.10 -15.90
C THR A 91 -4.85 6.29 -17.26
N GLU A 92 -4.06 6.62 -18.29
CA GLU A 92 -4.55 6.77 -19.67
C GLU A 92 -5.05 5.44 -20.24
N SER A 93 -4.39 4.33 -19.91
CA SER A 93 -4.77 2.98 -20.36
C SER A 93 -5.84 2.30 -19.49
N ALA A 94 -6.06 2.78 -18.26
CA ALA A 94 -7.13 2.31 -17.37
C ALA A 94 -8.47 3.05 -17.61
N GLY A 95 -8.44 4.35 -17.90
CA GLY A 95 -9.63 5.15 -18.19
C GLY A 95 -10.44 4.66 -19.40
N GLU A 96 -9.76 4.08 -20.40
CA GLU A 96 -10.42 3.44 -21.55
C GLU A 96 -11.16 2.15 -21.17
N ARG A 97 -10.66 1.40 -20.17
CA ARG A 97 -11.27 0.13 -19.73
C ARG A 97 -12.50 0.36 -18.85
N GLU A 98 -12.49 1.39 -18.00
CA GLU A 98 -13.65 1.74 -17.17
C GLU A 98 -14.81 2.33 -17.98
N ALA A 99 -14.51 3.07 -19.07
CA ALA A 99 -15.52 3.56 -20.00
C ALA A 99 -16.28 2.42 -20.71
N TYR A 100 -15.60 1.30 -20.97
CA TYR A 100 -16.20 0.09 -21.55
C TYR A 100 -17.11 -0.65 -20.54
N ASP A 101 -16.66 -0.91 -19.30
CA ASP A 101 -17.44 -1.62 -18.27
C ASP A 101 -18.72 -0.83 -17.83
N ARG A 102 -18.65 0.51 -17.87
CA ARG A 102 -19.83 1.37 -17.61
C ARG A 102 -20.91 1.24 -18.69
N SER A 103 -20.57 0.83 -19.91
CA SER A 103 -21.52 0.66 -21.01
C SER A 103 -22.37 -0.62 -20.88
N GLU A 104 -21.84 -1.68 -20.26
CA GLU A 104 -22.54 -2.97 -20.06
C GLU A 104 -23.58 -2.92 -18.92
N ARG A 105 -23.34 -2.15 -17.85
CA ARG A 105 -24.23 -2.10 -16.67
C ARG A 105 -25.56 -1.36 -16.89
N LYS A 106 -25.77 -0.70 -18.03
CA LYS A 106 -27.05 -0.05 -18.38
C LYS A 106 -28.10 -1.01 -18.95
N SER A 107 -27.72 -2.23 -19.30
CA SER A 107 -28.63 -3.25 -19.85
C SER A 107 -29.10 -4.24 -18.80
N SER A 108 -29.69 -3.77 -17.70
CA SER A 108 -30.46 -4.64 -16.79
C SER A 108 -31.53 -3.83 -16.06
N ASN A 109 -32.78 -4.10 -16.43
CA ASN A 109 -34.01 -3.47 -15.95
C ASN A 109 -34.08 -3.43 -14.41
N THR A 110 -34.37 -2.26 -13.83
CA THR A 110 -34.74 -2.14 -12.42
C THR A 110 -36.21 -1.78 -12.28
N SER A 111 -36.97 -2.66 -11.61
CA SER A 111 -38.32 -2.38 -11.15
C SER A 111 -38.34 -1.28 -10.09
N GLU A 112 -39.38 -0.47 -10.17
CA GLU A 112 -39.67 0.76 -9.43
C GLU A 112 -39.59 0.69 -7.90
N ALA A 113 -39.65 -0.51 -7.32
CA ALA A 113 -39.57 -0.75 -5.87
C ALA A 113 -38.19 -0.45 -5.24
N ALA A 114 -37.10 -0.42 -6.02
CA ALA A 114 -35.74 -0.16 -5.51
C ALA A 114 -35.40 1.34 -5.36
N ARG A 115 -36.33 2.26 -5.71
CA ARG A 115 -36.08 3.70 -5.66
C ARG A 115 -36.17 4.28 -4.24
N ASN A 116 -36.97 3.69 -3.35
CA ASN A 116 -37.29 4.31 -2.06
C ASN A 116 -36.30 4.03 -0.92
N THR A 117 -35.31 3.17 -1.12
CA THR A 117 -34.23 2.91 -0.13
C THR A 117 -32.93 3.65 -0.44
N ARG A 118 -32.84 4.40 -1.54
CA ARG A 118 -31.64 5.16 -1.91
C ARG A 118 -31.41 6.42 -1.07
N ASN A 119 -32.45 7.04 -0.54
CA ASN A 119 -32.36 8.36 0.09
C ASN A 119 -31.83 8.36 1.54
N LYS A 120 -31.35 7.22 2.07
CA LYS A 120 -30.64 7.15 3.36
C LYS A 120 -29.20 6.63 3.27
N ALA A 121 -28.74 6.26 2.07
CA ALA A 121 -27.38 5.80 1.83
C ALA A 121 -26.49 6.87 1.17
N GLU A 122 -26.97 8.11 1.08
CA GLU A 122 -26.27 9.22 0.40
C GLU A 122 -25.32 10.00 1.33
N GLU A 123 -25.39 9.76 2.65
CA GLU A 123 -24.56 10.44 3.65
C GLU A 123 -23.29 9.65 4.03
N ALA A 124 -23.14 8.43 3.53
CA ALA A 124 -21.87 7.71 3.51
C ALA A 124 -21.35 7.75 2.08
N ARG A 125 -20.75 8.87 1.66
CA ARG A 125 -19.88 8.85 0.48
C ARG A 125 -18.88 7.71 0.71
N PRO A 126 -18.88 6.62 -0.09
CA PRO A 126 -17.87 5.61 0.07
C PRO A 126 -16.51 6.30 -0.09
N LEU A 127 -15.61 6.06 0.85
CA LEU A 127 -14.26 6.64 0.94
C LEU A 127 -13.37 6.40 -0.32
N HIS A 128 -13.94 5.80 -1.36
CA HIS A 128 -13.33 5.36 -2.62
C HIS A 128 -13.91 6.06 -3.86
N ALA A 129 -14.69 7.13 -3.73
CA ALA A 129 -15.41 7.74 -4.87
C ALA A 129 -14.60 8.77 -5.69
N ALA A 130 -13.31 8.96 -5.42
CA ALA A 130 -12.40 9.71 -6.28
C ALA A 130 -11.03 9.09 -6.15
N PHE A 131 -10.77 8.04 -6.94
CA PHE A 131 -9.42 7.50 -7.05
C PHE A 131 -8.52 8.59 -7.60
N ASP A 132 -7.64 9.12 -6.76
CA ASP A 132 -6.73 10.18 -7.15
C ASP A 132 -5.65 9.58 -8.06
N ARG A 133 -5.00 10.40 -8.89
CA ARG A 133 -4.03 9.93 -9.90
C ARG A 133 -2.84 9.17 -9.29
N ASP A 134 -2.64 9.29 -7.98
CA ASP A 134 -1.60 8.64 -7.19
C ASP A 134 -2.01 7.25 -6.65
N ASP A 135 -3.24 6.79 -6.89
CA ASP A 135 -3.78 5.50 -6.36
C ASP A 135 -3.27 4.25 -7.07
N LEU A 136 -2.46 4.39 -8.11
CA LEU A 136 -1.81 3.24 -8.75
C LEU A 136 -0.52 2.81 -8.04
N PHE A 137 -0.04 3.59 -7.07
CA PHE A 137 1.08 3.20 -6.23
C PHE A 137 0.58 2.27 -5.12
N GLU A 138 1.03 1.03 -5.16
CA GLU A 138 0.61 -0.01 -4.23
C GLU A 138 1.34 0.11 -2.87
N LEU A 139 0.59 0.04 -1.78
CA LEU A 139 1.12 -0.16 -0.43
C LEU A 139 0.65 -1.52 0.08
N SER A 140 1.56 -2.49 0.03
CA SER A 140 1.37 -3.85 0.53
C SER A 140 1.75 -3.90 2.01
N MET A 141 0.75 -3.73 2.88
CA MET A 141 0.95 -3.73 4.33
C MET A 141 -0.34 -4.13 5.07
N GLY A 142 -0.19 -4.79 6.21
CA GLY A 142 -1.31 -5.34 6.98
C GLY A 142 -1.51 -6.84 6.77
N MET A 143 -1.67 -7.53 7.89
CA MET A 143 -1.95 -8.95 8.04
C MET A 143 -3.25 -9.14 8.85
N SER A 144 -3.61 -10.38 9.17
CA SER A 144 -4.83 -10.68 9.91
C SER A 144 -5.00 -9.93 11.25
N GLY A 145 -3.92 -9.52 11.91
CA GLY A 145 -3.98 -8.86 13.23
C GLY A 145 -3.98 -7.33 13.20
N ASP A 146 -3.54 -6.72 12.10
CA ASP A 146 -3.26 -5.29 11.96
C ASP A 146 -3.85 -4.69 10.67
N MET A 147 -4.74 -5.43 10.00
CA MET A 147 -5.42 -4.99 8.77
C MET A 147 -6.17 -3.67 8.93
N ALA A 148 -6.90 -3.49 10.03
CA ALA A 148 -7.69 -2.27 10.25
C ALA A 148 -6.80 -1.02 10.31
N GLU A 149 -5.68 -1.12 11.02
CA GLU A 149 -4.68 -0.05 11.11
C GLU A 149 -4.05 0.20 9.73
N ALA A 150 -3.68 -0.87 9.00
CA ALA A 150 -3.11 -0.74 7.67
C ALA A 150 -4.04 0.00 6.69
N ILE A 151 -5.35 -0.26 6.75
CA ILE A 151 -6.36 0.44 5.93
C ILE A 151 -6.39 1.93 6.25
N ILE A 152 -6.34 2.31 7.53
CA ILE A 152 -6.34 3.72 7.97
C ILE A 152 -5.13 4.46 7.37
N HIS A 153 -3.98 3.80 7.26
CA HIS A 153 -2.75 4.37 6.68
C HIS A 153 -2.65 4.22 5.15
N GLY A 154 -3.73 3.83 4.47
CA GLY A 154 -3.78 3.80 3.00
C GLY A 154 -3.16 2.56 2.36
N SER A 155 -3.19 1.41 3.05
CA SER A 155 -2.87 0.12 2.43
C SER A 155 -3.79 -0.17 1.24
N THR A 156 -3.20 -0.63 0.14
CA THR A 156 -3.91 -1.06 -1.08
C THR A 156 -3.90 -2.57 -1.26
N GLU A 157 -3.07 -3.29 -0.49
CA GLU A 157 -2.99 -4.75 -0.49
C GLU A 157 -2.74 -5.25 0.94
N VAL A 158 -3.60 -6.16 1.42
CA VAL A 158 -3.47 -6.82 2.72
C VAL A 158 -3.30 -8.33 2.56
N ARG A 159 -2.62 -8.98 3.50
CA ARG A 159 -2.27 -10.41 3.41
C ARG A 159 -2.93 -11.20 4.54
N ILE A 160 -4.00 -11.91 4.22
CA ILE A 160 -4.84 -12.59 5.22
C ILE A 160 -4.57 -14.10 5.20
N GLY A 161 -4.08 -14.62 6.33
CA GLY A 161 -3.78 -16.04 6.53
C GLY A 161 -4.67 -16.65 7.61
N THR A 162 -4.28 -16.48 8.87
CA THR A 162 -4.93 -17.10 10.04
C THR A 162 -6.43 -16.82 10.12
N ALA A 163 -6.88 -15.62 9.73
CA ALA A 163 -8.31 -15.31 9.75
C ALA A 163 -9.14 -16.10 8.72
N ILE A 164 -8.52 -16.60 7.64
CA ILE A 164 -9.17 -17.43 6.61
C ILE A 164 -8.96 -18.92 6.89
N PHE A 165 -7.71 -19.32 7.15
CA PHE A 165 -7.32 -20.73 7.21
C PHE A 165 -7.17 -21.30 8.63
N GLY A 166 -7.34 -20.46 9.67
CA GLY A 166 -7.06 -20.85 11.05
C GLY A 166 -5.56 -20.95 11.36
N SER A 167 -5.24 -21.44 12.56
CA SER A 167 -3.85 -21.58 13.01
C SER A 167 -3.09 -22.64 12.21
N ARG A 168 -1.83 -22.36 11.88
CA ARG A 168 -0.95 -23.33 11.23
C ARG A 168 -0.72 -24.54 12.16
N PRO A 169 -0.88 -25.79 11.68
CA PRO A 169 -0.57 -26.97 12.49
C PRO A 169 0.91 -26.96 12.90
N LEU A 170 1.18 -27.30 14.17
CA LEU A 170 2.54 -27.39 14.69
C LEU A 170 3.29 -28.50 13.95
N GLN A 171 4.41 -28.16 13.32
CA GLN A 171 5.28 -29.17 12.73
C GLN A 171 5.97 -29.93 13.88
N PRO A 172 5.95 -31.28 13.89
CA PRO A 172 6.70 -32.04 14.87
C PRO A 172 8.19 -31.71 14.69
N LYS A 173 8.86 -31.28 15.77
CA LYS A 173 10.31 -31.02 15.75
C LYS A 173 10.99 -32.31 15.27
N SER A 174 11.67 -32.26 14.12
CA SER A 174 12.59 -33.31 13.72
C SER A 174 13.62 -33.47 14.84
N ARG A 175 13.65 -34.65 15.48
CA ARG A 175 14.67 -34.97 16.49
C ARG A 175 16.03 -34.91 15.79
N SER A 176 16.84 -33.93 16.13
CA SER A 176 18.26 -33.86 15.78
C SER A 176 19.04 -34.92 16.53
#